data_AF-A0A6A7LEP3-F1
#
_entry.id   AF-A0A6A7LEP3-F1
#
_cell.length_a   1.000
_cell.length_b   1.000
_cell.length_c   1.000
_cell.angle_alpha   90.00
_cell.angle_beta   90.00
_cell.angle_gamma   90.00
#
_symmetry.space_group_name_H-M   'P 1'
#
loop_
_entity.id
_entity.type
_entity.pdbx_description
1 polymer ?
#
loop_
_entity_poly.entity_id
_entity_poly.type
_entity_poly.pdbx_seq_one_letter_code
_entity_poly.pdbx_strand_id
1 'polypeptide(L)'
;MNTADLLEGILKLDTNIRFIGLLEKSGHLYSGGPIEGIVQHLTGQNSEVSLSQTAHMVQMRKNFSTDLGELKYMVYAHDKVLVFSIPILEDLILVFSTESDVNVNSIVTRIMDYIKSVEPKLKLEKPRKMVDEEKRRMVINLYDSGITEDLIAEQMDLDINTVKTLIQEPIA
;
A
#
# COMPACT_ATOMS: atom_id res chain seq x y z
N MET A 1 2.05 16.16 -4.74
CA MET A 1 0.83 15.60 -4.16
C MET A 1 1.24 14.48 -3.22
N ASN A 2 0.84 14.57 -1.95
CA ASN A 2 1.13 13.54 -0.95
C ASN A 2 0.05 12.43 -0.98
N THR A 3 0.14 11.45 -0.09
CA THR A 3 -0.86 10.37 0.02
C THR A 3 -2.24 10.88 0.42
N ALA A 4 -2.33 11.81 1.36
CA ALA A 4 -3.60 12.35 1.84
C ALA A 4 -4.37 13.06 0.70
N ASP A 5 -3.68 13.89 -0.09
CA ASP A 5 -4.25 14.57 -1.25
C ASP A 5 -4.79 13.57 -2.29
N LEU A 6 -4.07 12.46 -2.52
CA LEU A 6 -4.50 11.39 -3.43
C LEU A 6 -5.82 10.76 -2.94
N LEU A 7 -5.86 10.38 -1.67
CA LEU A 7 -7.02 9.70 -1.09
C LEU A 7 -8.24 10.64 -1.04
N GLU A 8 -8.05 11.90 -0.67
CA GLU A 8 -9.11 12.91 -0.67
C GLU A 8 -9.66 13.14 -2.09
N GLY A 9 -8.78 13.19 -3.10
CA GLY A 9 -9.19 13.30 -4.49
C GLY A 9 -10.03 12.13 -4.97
N ILE A 10 -9.67 10.90 -4.57
CA ILE A 10 -10.43 9.69 -4.89
C ILE A 10 -11.80 9.68 -4.19
N LEU A 11 -11.86 10.08 -2.91
CA LEU A 11 -13.13 10.15 -2.18
C LEU A 11 -14.14 11.11 -2.82
N LYS A 12 -13.66 12.18 -3.46
CA LYS A 12 -14.51 13.12 -4.20
C LYS A 12 -15.09 12.54 -5.50
N LEU A 13 -14.57 11.41 -5.99
CA LEU A 13 -15.08 10.77 -7.21
C LEU A 13 -16.36 9.98 -6.95
N ASP A 14 -16.54 9.43 -5.75
CA ASP A 14 -17.71 8.61 -5.44
C ASP A 14 -18.08 8.66 -3.96
N THR A 15 -19.30 9.12 -3.68
CA THR A 15 -19.83 9.26 -2.31
C THR A 15 -20.17 7.91 -1.66
N ASN A 16 -20.20 6.81 -2.43
CA ASN A 16 -20.48 5.48 -1.89
C ASN A 16 -19.24 4.83 -1.29
N ILE A 17 -18.07 5.47 -1.32
CA ILE A 17 -16.84 4.95 -0.69
C ILE A 17 -16.98 4.99 0.84
N ARG A 18 -16.82 3.82 1.47
CA ARG A 18 -16.99 3.60 2.92
C ARG A 18 -15.67 3.50 3.69
N PHE A 19 -14.59 3.17 2.98
CA PHE A 19 -13.23 3.03 3.49
C PHE A 19 -12.27 3.30 2.33
N ILE A 20 -11.14 3.95 2.59
CA ILE A 20 -10.08 4.13 1.61
C ILE A 20 -8.72 4.10 2.29
N GLY A 21 -7.74 3.46 1.67
CA GLY A 21 -6.39 3.42 2.21
C GLY A 21 -5.34 2.99 1.21
N LEU A 22 -4.09 3.27 1.56
CA LEU A 22 -2.92 2.74 0.88
C LEU A 22 -2.30 1.66 1.76
N LEU A 23 -2.22 0.45 1.24
CA LEU A 23 -1.54 -0.67 1.86
C LEU A 23 -0.13 -0.82 1.30
N GLU A 24 0.78 -1.18 2.17
CA GLU A 24 2.06 -1.76 1.78
C GLU A 24 1.86 -3.22 1.37
N LYS A 25 2.85 -3.79 0.65
CA LYS A 25 2.92 -5.23 0.36
C LYS A 25 2.87 -6.12 1.61
N SER A 26 3.26 -5.59 2.77
CA SER A 26 3.19 -6.27 4.08
C SER A 26 1.76 -6.47 4.57
N GLY A 27 0.79 -5.71 4.05
CA GLY A 27 -0.56 -5.62 4.59
C GLY A 27 -0.75 -4.49 5.61
N HIS A 28 0.30 -3.75 5.95
CA HIS A 28 0.19 -2.58 6.82
C HIS A 28 -0.49 -1.41 6.10
N LEU A 29 -1.35 -0.69 6.83
CA LEU A 29 -2.02 0.51 6.34
C LEU A 29 -1.09 1.72 6.44
N TYR A 30 -0.53 2.12 5.31
CA TYR A 30 0.39 3.26 5.20
C TYR A 30 -0.32 4.61 5.35
N SER A 31 -1.52 4.75 4.77
CA SER A 31 -2.29 5.99 4.82
C SER A 31 -3.78 5.73 4.61
N GLY A 32 -4.63 6.62 5.11
CA GLY A 32 -6.08 6.51 5.01
C GLY A 32 -6.70 5.74 6.18
N GLY A 33 -7.92 5.26 5.97
CA GLY A 33 -8.69 4.55 6.98
C GLY A 33 -10.20 4.62 6.74
N PRO A 34 -10.99 4.35 7.80
CA PRO A 34 -12.43 4.51 7.78
C PRO A 34 -12.86 5.95 7.51
N ILE A 35 -14.01 6.11 6.84
CA ILE A 35 -14.60 7.43 6.60
C ILE A 35 -15.44 7.85 7.81
N GLU A 36 -15.26 9.10 8.25
CA GLU A 36 -16.02 9.66 9.36
C GLU A 36 -17.52 9.64 9.08
N GLY A 37 -18.32 9.27 10.09
CA GLY A 37 -19.78 9.17 9.97
C GLY A 37 -20.30 7.89 9.30
N ILE A 38 -19.42 7.01 8.79
CA ILE A 38 -19.81 5.73 8.20
C ILE A 38 -19.58 4.57 9.19
N VAL A 39 -20.63 3.79 9.44
CA VAL A 39 -20.55 2.60 10.31
C VAL A 39 -19.71 1.51 9.65
N GLN A 40 -18.63 1.11 10.32
CA GLN A 40 -17.72 0.07 9.84
C GLN A 40 -18.32 -1.33 9.99
N HIS A 41 -18.12 -2.21 9.00
CA HIS A 41 -18.50 -3.62 9.10
C HIS A 41 -17.42 -4.49 9.74
N LEU A 42 -16.15 -4.09 9.59
CA LEU A 42 -15.00 -4.71 10.24
C LEU A 42 -14.32 -3.67 11.11
N THR A 43 -13.93 -4.05 12.33
CA THR A 43 -13.23 -3.19 13.29
C THR A 43 -12.08 -3.95 13.96
N GLY A 44 -11.11 -3.21 14.49
CA GLY A 44 -9.95 -3.78 15.20
C GLY A 44 -9.23 -4.86 14.38
N GLN A 45 -8.93 -5.98 15.05
CA GLN A 45 -8.17 -7.08 14.47
C GLN A 45 -8.78 -7.65 13.18
N ASN A 46 -10.11 -7.68 13.04
CA ASN A 46 -10.74 -8.19 11.81
C ASN A 46 -10.45 -7.29 10.61
N SER A 47 -10.36 -5.97 10.82
CA SER A 47 -9.97 -5.03 9.77
C SER A 47 -8.51 -5.26 9.36
N GLU A 48 -7.60 -5.37 10.34
CA GLU A 48 -6.18 -5.63 10.09
C GLU A 48 -5.95 -6.94 9.34
N VAL A 49 -6.63 -8.02 9.73
CA VAL A 49 -6.57 -9.31 9.03
C VAL A 49 -7.06 -9.17 7.59
N SER A 50 -8.18 -8.47 7.37
CA SER A 50 -8.71 -8.25 6.02
C SER A 50 -7.74 -7.49 5.11
N LEU A 51 -7.05 -6.48 5.65
CA LEU A 51 -6.05 -5.70 4.92
C LEU A 51 -4.80 -6.55 4.61
N SER A 52 -4.34 -7.35 5.57
CA SER A 52 -3.21 -8.28 5.37
C SER A 52 -3.51 -9.34 4.32
N GLN A 53 -4.71 -9.95 4.37
CA GLN A 53 -5.16 -10.90 3.34
C GLN A 53 -5.23 -10.24 1.97
N THR A 54 -5.70 -8.99 1.90
CA THR A 54 -5.76 -8.22 0.65
C THR A 54 -4.38 -8.07 0.00
N ALA A 55 -3.37 -7.64 0.77
CA ALA A 55 -2.02 -7.51 0.26
C ALA A 55 -1.43 -8.85 -0.22
N HIS A 56 -1.66 -9.92 0.55
CA HIS A 56 -1.22 -11.27 0.16
C HIS A 56 -1.87 -11.74 -1.14
N MET A 57 -3.19 -11.57 -1.28
CA MET A 57 -3.93 -11.96 -2.49
C MET A 57 -3.45 -11.20 -3.73
N VAL A 58 -3.19 -9.89 -3.61
CA VAL A 58 -2.62 -9.09 -4.71
C VAL A 58 -1.26 -9.65 -5.14
N GLN A 59 -0.39 -9.99 -4.18
CA GLN A 59 0.93 -10.54 -4.50
C GLN A 59 0.82 -11.92 -5.17
N MET A 60 -0.04 -12.80 -4.66
CA MET A 60 -0.29 -14.11 -5.29
C MET A 60 -0.80 -13.97 -6.73
N ARG A 61 -1.64 -12.96 -7.01
CA ARG A 61 -2.13 -12.71 -8.37
C ARG A 61 -1.08 -12.11 -9.30
N LYS A 62 -0.16 -11.29 -8.78
CA LYS A 62 0.99 -10.77 -9.54
C LYS A 62 1.95 -11.86 -10.02
N ASN A 63 2.00 -13.03 -9.37
CA ASN A 63 2.83 -14.15 -9.82
C ASN A 63 2.47 -14.63 -11.24
N PHE A 64 1.27 -14.33 -11.72
CA PHE A 64 0.81 -14.70 -13.07
C PHE A 64 0.95 -13.56 -14.08
N SER A 65 1.59 -12.43 -13.73
CA SER A 65 1.71 -11.27 -14.64
C SER A 65 2.46 -11.60 -15.93
N THR A 66 3.44 -12.51 -15.90
CA THR A 66 4.17 -12.94 -17.11
C THR A 66 3.25 -13.62 -18.13
N ASP A 67 2.24 -14.36 -17.67
CA ASP A 67 1.34 -15.14 -18.52
C ASP A 67 0.05 -14.39 -18.88
N LEU A 68 -0.47 -13.58 -17.95
CA LEU A 68 -1.78 -12.91 -18.07
C LEU A 68 -1.69 -11.40 -18.31
N GLY A 69 -0.48 -10.83 -18.25
CA GLY A 69 -0.24 -9.40 -18.23
C GLY A 69 -0.42 -8.79 -16.82
N GLU A 70 -0.04 -7.52 -16.69
CA GLU A 70 -0.05 -6.81 -15.40
C GLU A 70 -1.43 -6.77 -14.74
N LEU A 71 -1.49 -7.21 -13.48
CA LEU A 71 -2.68 -7.12 -12.64
C LEU A 71 -3.15 -5.67 -12.51
N LYS A 72 -4.34 -5.37 -13.04
CA LYS A 72 -4.93 -4.02 -13.00
C LYS A 72 -5.67 -3.73 -11.70
N TYR A 73 -6.52 -4.64 -11.26
CA TYR A 73 -7.26 -4.53 -10.01
C TYR A 73 -7.87 -5.88 -9.62
N MET A 74 -8.32 -5.98 -8.38
CA MET A 74 -9.14 -7.07 -7.86
C MET A 74 -10.41 -6.48 -7.23
N VAL A 75 -11.52 -7.21 -7.30
CA VAL A 75 -12.75 -6.85 -6.59
C VAL A 75 -13.37 -8.09 -5.94
N TYR A 76 -13.85 -7.93 -4.71
CA TYR A 76 -14.64 -8.92 -3.99
C TYR A 76 -16.02 -8.33 -3.71
N ALA A 77 -17.06 -9.15 -3.88
CA ALA A 77 -18.43 -8.75 -3.59
C ALA A 77 -18.97 -9.55 -2.41
N HIS A 78 -19.42 -8.82 -1.39
CA HIS A 78 -20.24 -9.33 -0.31
C HIS A 78 -21.61 -8.68 -0.38
N ASP A 79 -22.61 -9.28 0.25
CA ASP A 79 -23.99 -8.77 0.28
C ASP A 79 -24.10 -7.31 0.77
N LYS A 80 -23.11 -6.83 1.53
CA LYS A 80 -23.08 -5.48 2.12
C LYS A 80 -22.13 -4.51 1.43
N VAL A 81 -21.06 -5.01 0.80
CA VAL A 81 -19.99 -4.15 0.29
C VAL A 81 -19.28 -4.77 -0.91
N LEU A 82 -18.74 -3.90 -1.76
CA LEU A 82 -17.67 -4.25 -2.67
C LEU A 82 -16.33 -3.82 -2.07
N VAL A 83 -15.31 -4.65 -2.20
CA VAL A 83 -13.94 -4.33 -1.78
C VAL A 83 -13.04 -4.37 -3.00
N PHE A 84 -12.33 -3.28 -3.24
CA PHE A 84 -11.46 -3.08 -4.39
C PHE A 84 -10.00 -3.02 -3.94
N SER A 85 -9.12 -3.54 -4.79
CA SER A 85 -7.68 -3.47 -4.59
C SER A 85 -7.00 -3.17 -5.91
N ILE A 86 -6.34 -2.03 -6.01
CA ILE A 86 -5.65 -1.57 -7.20
C ILE A 86 -4.16 -1.49 -6.86
N PRO A 87 -3.30 -2.35 -7.43
CA PRO A 87 -1.87 -2.16 -7.35
C PRO A 87 -1.54 -0.79 -7.95
N ILE A 88 -0.96 0.10 -7.16
CA ILE A 88 -0.50 1.40 -7.63
C ILE A 88 0.99 1.50 -7.34
N LEU A 89 1.76 1.94 -8.34
CA LEU A 89 3.21 2.03 -8.20
C LEU A 89 3.82 0.66 -7.84
N GLU A 90 5.11 0.63 -7.51
CA GLU A 90 5.82 -0.62 -7.33
C GLU A 90 5.45 -1.35 -6.02
N ASP A 91 5.16 -0.59 -4.95
CA ASP A 91 5.09 -1.11 -3.57
C ASP A 91 3.78 -0.81 -2.82
N LEU A 92 2.81 -0.15 -3.46
CA LEU A 92 1.57 0.26 -2.80
C LEU A 92 0.33 -0.39 -3.45
N ILE A 93 -0.71 -0.53 -2.65
CA ILE A 93 -2.00 -1.04 -3.07
C ILE A 93 -3.04 -0.06 -2.56
N LEU A 94 -3.77 0.59 -3.47
CA LEU A 94 -4.97 1.31 -3.10
C LEU A 94 -6.06 0.29 -2.78
N VAL A 95 -6.58 0.36 -1.56
CA VAL A 95 -7.72 -0.43 -1.09
C VAL A 95 -8.87 0.51 -0.79
N PHE A 96 -10.06 0.17 -1.24
CA PHE A 96 -11.27 0.89 -0.86
C PHE A 96 -12.47 -0.03 -0.86
N SER A 97 -13.49 0.32 -0.10
CA SER A 97 -14.78 -0.38 -0.14
C SER A 97 -15.90 0.57 -0.47
N THR A 98 -16.95 0.05 -1.12
CA THR A 98 -18.17 0.81 -1.42
C THR A 98 -19.41 0.08 -0.93
N GLU A 99 -20.57 0.74 -1.03
CA GLU A 99 -21.86 0.04 -1.07
C GLU A 99 -21.88 -1.06 -2.15
N SER A 100 -22.74 -2.06 -1.98
CA SER A 100 -22.81 -3.26 -2.82
C SER A 100 -23.41 -3.05 -4.21
N ASP A 101 -24.09 -1.94 -4.46
CA ASP A 101 -24.84 -1.64 -5.69
C ASP A 101 -24.09 -0.74 -6.69
N VAL A 102 -22.85 -0.38 -6.38
CA VAL A 102 -22.00 0.44 -7.26
C VAL A 102 -21.62 -0.30 -8.54
N ASN A 103 -21.61 0.43 -9.67
CA ASN A 103 -21.10 -0.10 -10.93
C ASN A 103 -19.56 -0.22 -10.89
N VAL A 104 -19.07 -1.45 -10.75
CA VAL A 104 -17.64 -1.82 -10.67
C VAL A 104 -16.79 -1.17 -11.77
N ASN A 105 -17.20 -1.30 -13.04
CA ASN A 105 -16.41 -0.80 -14.16
C ASN A 105 -16.31 0.72 -14.16
N SER A 106 -17.42 1.41 -13.86
CA SER A 106 -17.48 2.87 -13.82
C SER A 106 -16.57 3.45 -12.74
N ILE A 107 -16.66 2.93 -11.51
CA ILE A 107 -15.85 3.46 -10.41
C ILE A 107 -14.36 3.16 -10.62
N VAL A 108 -14.01 1.94 -11.04
CA VAL A 108 -12.62 1.56 -11.31
C VAL A 108 -12.02 2.41 -12.43
N THR A 109 -12.75 2.65 -13.52
CA THR A 109 -12.27 3.49 -14.62
C THR A 109 -11.98 4.91 -14.16
N ARG A 110 -12.93 5.55 -13.45
CA ARG A 110 -12.75 6.93 -12.94
C ARG A 110 -11.57 7.03 -11.97
N ILE A 111 -11.40 6.07 -11.06
CA ILE A 111 -10.30 6.07 -10.09
C ILE A 111 -8.96 5.85 -10.80
N MET A 112 -8.87 4.90 -11.74
CA MET A 112 -7.63 4.67 -12.49
C MET A 112 -7.23 5.87 -13.34
N ASP A 113 -8.21 6.54 -13.98
CA ASP A 113 -7.93 7.74 -14.78
C ASP A 113 -7.48 8.91 -13.89
N TYR A 114 -8.09 9.06 -12.70
CA TYR A 114 -7.63 10.02 -11.72
C TYR A 114 -6.19 9.73 -11.27
N ILE A 115 -5.89 8.49 -10.87
CA ILE A 115 -4.53 8.07 -10.45
C ILE A 115 -3.52 8.39 -11.55
N LYS A 116 -3.78 8.01 -12.80
CA LYS A 116 -2.88 8.32 -13.94
C LYS A 116 -2.66 9.82 -14.11
N SER A 117 -3.70 10.63 -13.93
CA SER A 117 -3.62 12.09 -14.09
C SER A 117 -2.74 12.78 -13.03
N VAL A 118 -2.61 12.16 -11.86
CA VAL A 118 -1.86 12.69 -10.71
C VAL A 118 -0.55 11.97 -10.45
N GLU A 119 -0.33 10.80 -11.07
CA GLU A 119 0.88 9.98 -10.95
C GLU A 119 2.18 10.76 -11.18
N PRO A 120 2.31 11.62 -12.21
CA PRO A 120 3.53 12.43 -12.40
C PRO A 120 3.82 13.42 -11.26
N LYS A 121 2.81 13.72 -10.43
CA LYS A 121 2.88 14.69 -9.32
C LYS A 121 2.92 14.01 -7.95
N LEU A 122 2.80 12.68 -7.89
CA LEU A 122 2.90 11.91 -6.67
C LEU A 122 4.33 11.99 -6.15
N LYS A 123 4.52 12.73 -5.06
CA LYS A 123 5.75 12.69 -4.26
C LYS A 123 5.44 11.78 -3.09
N LEU A 124 5.50 10.48 -3.35
CA LEU A 124 5.32 9.50 -2.30
C LEU A 124 6.67 9.29 -1.67
N GLU A 125 6.78 9.69 -0.40
CA GLU A 125 7.82 9.12 0.43
C GLU A 125 7.58 7.60 0.39
N LYS A 126 8.56 6.84 -0.13
CA LYS A 126 8.53 5.39 -0.02
C LYS A 126 8.28 5.09 1.45
N PRO A 127 7.42 4.12 1.80
CA PRO A 127 7.29 3.71 3.18
C PRO A 127 8.70 3.44 3.68
N ARG A 128 9.16 4.21 4.67
CA ARG A 128 10.36 3.84 5.40
C ARG A 128 9.99 2.46 5.93
N LYS A 129 10.57 1.38 5.38
CA LYS A 129 10.47 0.07 6.01
C LYS A 129 10.72 0.36 7.48
N MET A 130 9.71 0.15 8.34
CA MET A 130 9.92 0.24 9.77
C MET A 130 10.90 -0.88 10.05
N VAL A 131 12.19 -0.55 9.96
CA VAL A 131 13.28 -1.44 10.26
C VAL A 131 13.20 -1.53 11.77
N ASP A 132 12.63 -2.64 12.25
CA ASP A 132 12.62 -2.93 13.67
C ASP A 132 14.06 -2.86 14.23
N GLU A 133 14.19 -2.74 15.56
CA GLU A 133 15.51 -2.59 16.17
C GLU A 133 16.47 -3.74 15.82
N GLU A 134 15.94 -4.95 15.58
CA GLU A 134 16.72 -6.13 15.27
C GLU A 134 17.33 -6.01 13.87
N LYS A 135 16.51 -5.69 12.88
CA LYS A 135 16.89 -5.46 11.49
C LYS A 135 17.82 -4.26 11.37
N ARG A 136 17.64 -3.22 12.20
CA ARG A 136 18.54 -2.06 12.26
C ARG A 136 19.90 -2.46 12.79
N ARG A 137 19.94 -3.28 13.84
CA ARG A 137 21.19 -3.80 14.42
C ARG A 137 21.93 -4.68 13.43
N MET A 138 21.22 -5.48 12.63
CA MET A 138 21.83 -6.26 11.54
C MET A 138 22.46 -5.37 10.48
N VAL A 139 21.78 -4.31 10.02
CA VAL A 139 22.34 -3.34 9.06
C VAL A 139 23.64 -2.72 9.59
N ILE A 140 23.64 -2.28 10.85
CA ILE A 140 24.82 -1.68 11.49
C ILE A 140 25.96 -2.69 11.61
N ASN A 141 25.68 -3.91 12.09
CA ASN A 141 26.69 -4.96 12.23
C ASN A 141 27.34 -5.36 10.89
N LEU A 142 26.55 -5.45 9.81
CA LEU A 142 27.05 -5.75 8.46
C LEU A 142 27.95 -4.62 7.95
N TYR A 143 27.57 -3.37 8.19
CA TYR A 143 28.38 -2.21 7.84
C TYR A 143 29.70 -2.15 8.62
N ASP A 144 29.65 -2.35 9.93
CA ASP A 144 30.84 -2.40 10.80
C ASP A 144 31.78 -3.56 10.44
N SER A 145 31.24 -4.63 9.84
CA SER A 145 32.01 -5.76 9.30
C SER A 145 32.66 -5.48 7.93
N GLY A 146 32.46 -4.28 7.37
CA GLY A 146 33.06 -3.83 6.11
C GLY A 146 32.27 -4.19 4.84
N ILE A 147 31.00 -4.60 4.96
CA ILE A 147 30.14 -4.85 3.81
C ILE A 147 29.65 -3.50 3.24
N THR A 148 29.64 -3.38 1.91
CA THR A 148 29.21 -2.15 1.25
C THR A 148 27.71 -1.91 1.39
N GLU A 149 27.32 -0.64 1.41
CA GLU A 149 25.92 -0.21 1.52
C GLU A 149 25.01 -0.84 0.45
N ASP A 150 25.53 -1.01 -0.78
CA ASP A 150 24.82 -1.64 -1.89
C ASP A 150 24.51 -3.13 -1.61
N LEU A 151 25.50 -3.87 -1.09
CA LEU A 151 25.32 -5.29 -0.74
C LEU A 151 24.42 -5.47 0.47
N ILE A 152 24.48 -4.55 1.44
CA ILE A 152 23.57 -4.55 2.58
C ILE A 152 22.14 -4.27 2.12
N ALA A 153 21.95 -3.31 1.21
CA ALA A 153 20.65 -2.99 0.63
C ALA A 153 20.03 -4.20 -0.08
N GLU A 154 20.84 -4.92 -0.88
CA GLU A 154 20.42 -6.15 -1.54
C GLU A 154 20.10 -7.27 -0.54
N GLN A 155 21.01 -7.54 0.40
CA GLN A 155 20.87 -8.63 1.38
C GLN A 155 19.70 -8.41 2.35
N MET A 156 19.47 -7.17 2.77
CA MET A 156 18.43 -6.82 3.74
C MET A 156 17.08 -6.48 3.08
N ASP A 157 17.03 -6.50 1.74
CA ASP A 157 15.92 -6.01 0.94
C ASP A 157 15.54 -4.60 1.43
N LEU A 158 16.44 -3.63 1.28
CA LEU A 158 16.25 -2.22 1.70
C LEU A 158 16.62 -1.27 0.56
N ASP A 159 16.06 -0.06 0.58
CA ASP A 159 16.55 1.02 -0.29
C ASP A 159 17.91 1.51 0.22
N ILE A 160 18.83 1.83 -0.69
CA ILE A 160 20.18 2.30 -0.35
C ILE A 160 20.16 3.55 0.55
N ASN A 161 19.17 4.44 0.37
CA ASN A 161 19.04 5.62 1.21
C ASN A 161 18.58 5.28 2.62
N THR A 162 17.79 4.22 2.78
CA THR A 162 17.42 3.67 4.10
C THR A 162 18.66 3.14 4.81
N VAL A 163 19.52 2.39 4.13
CA VAL A 163 20.78 1.88 4.70
C VAL A 163 21.67 3.04 5.18
N LYS A 164 21.90 4.05 4.33
CA LYS A 164 22.70 5.23 4.68
C LYS A 164 22.17 5.99 5.89
N THR A 165 20.85 6.12 6.00
CA THR A 165 20.20 6.80 7.12
C THR A 165 20.40 6.01 8.42
N LEU A 166 20.20 4.68 8.39
CA LEU A 166 20.29 3.82 9.57
C LEU A 166 21.69 3.77 10.19
N ILE A 167 22.73 3.85 9.36
CA ILE A 167 24.14 3.87 9.78
C ILE A 167 24.52 5.20 10.44
N GLN A 168 23.87 6.31 10.06
CA GLN A 168 24.18 7.66 10.57
C GLN A 168 23.44 8.01 11.87
N GLU A 169 22.32 7.33 12.16
CA GLU A 169 21.57 7.56 13.39
C GLU A 169 22.22 6.82 14.57
N PRO A 170 22.39 7.43 15.76
CA PRO A 170 22.82 6.71 16.95
C PRO A 170 21.76 5.69 17.39
N ILE A 171 22.17 4.58 18.02
CA ILE A 171 21.25 3.70 18.75
C ILE A 171 20.98 4.37 20.11
N ALA A 172 19.72 4.68 20.40
CA ALA A 172 19.29 5.17 21.71
C ALA A 172 19.33 4.06 22.77
#